data_AF-A0AAD9UD48-F1
#
_entry.id   AF-A0AAD9UD48-F1
#
_cell.length_a   1.000
_cell.length_b   1.000
_cell.length_c   1.000
_cell.angle_alpha   90.00
_cell.angle_beta   90.00
_cell.angle_gamma   90.00
#
_symmetry.space_group_name_H-M   'P 1'
#
loop_
_entity.id
_entity.type
_entity.pdbx_description
1 polymer ?
#
loop_
_entity_poly.entity_id
_entity_poly.type
_entity_poly.pdbx_seq_one_letter_code
_entity_poly.pdbx_strand_id
1 'polypeptide(L)'
;MGALPAVKRKPRANRIIKAPLEITEQDLIRVAVHVSDKKYDNYYGTTCHQCRQKTDDQKTICHADNCFGVRGQEWICPPCRGICNCSFCRKKAGKCSTGILIHLAREHGYKDVNAYLESFRKS
;
A
#
# COMPACT_ATOMS: atom_id res chain seq x y z
N MET A 1 -0.32 6.46 37.59
CA MET A 1 -0.35 6.63 36.12
C MET A 1 1.09 6.66 35.62
N GLY A 2 1.64 5.53 35.19
CA GLY A 2 3.01 5.45 34.69
C GLY A 2 3.09 5.97 33.26
N ALA A 3 4.02 6.88 32.99
CA ALA A 3 4.25 7.38 31.64
C ALA A 3 4.68 6.23 30.71
N LEU A 4 4.02 6.09 29.56
CA LEU A 4 4.45 5.15 28.52
C LEU A 4 5.83 5.58 28.01
N PRO A 5 6.78 4.65 27.86
CA PRO A 5 8.13 4.99 27.42
C PRO A 5 8.10 5.57 25.99
N ALA A 6 8.96 6.57 25.75
CA ALA A 6 9.14 7.16 24.42
C ALA A 6 9.57 6.09 23.41
N VAL A 7 8.65 5.71 22.51
CA VAL A 7 8.88 4.65 21.54
C VAL A 7 9.87 5.14 20.47
N LYS A 8 11.15 4.79 20.62
CA LYS A 8 12.12 4.93 19.53
C LYS A 8 11.63 4.10 18.35
N ARG A 9 11.35 4.73 17.20
CA ARG A 9 11.00 4.02 15.97
C ARG A 9 12.11 2.99 15.72
N LYS A 10 11.79 1.69 15.71
CA LYS A 10 12.78 0.68 15.32
C LYS A 10 13.35 1.08 13.95
N PRO A 11 14.68 0.98 13.74
CA PRO A 11 15.24 1.10 12.39
C PRO A 11 14.46 0.15 11.49
N ARG A 12 14.19 0.55 10.23
CA ARG A 12 13.52 -0.33 9.27
C ARG A 12 14.27 -1.65 9.32
N ALA A 13 13.64 -2.69 9.89
CA ALA A 13 14.23 -4.01 9.90
C ALA A 13 14.61 -4.30 8.45
N ASN A 14 15.86 -4.74 8.25
CA ASN A 14 16.37 -5.11 6.93
C ASN A 14 15.56 -6.33 6.49
N ARG A 15 14.36 -6.08 5.94
CA ARG A 15 13.41 -7.11 5.57
C ARG A 15 14.02 -7.74 4.33
N ILE A 16 14.52 -8.96 4.48
CA ILE A 16 15.01 -9.77 3.38
C ILE A 16 13.87 -9.88 2.37
N ILE A 17 14.04 -9.26 1.20
CA ILE A 17 13.10 -9.36 0.09
C ILE A 17 13.40 -10.71 -0.56
N LYS A 18 12.46 -11.64 -0.44
CA LYS A 18 12.56 -12.95 -1.11
C LYS A 18 12.24 -12.80 -2.59
N ALA A 19 12.97 -13.49 -3.45
CA ALA A 19 12.61 -13.61 -4.86
C ALA A 19 11.27 -14.38 -5.00
N PRO A 20 10.51 -14.20 -6.10
CA PRO A 20 9.24 -14.91 -6.30
C PRO A 20 9.35 -16.42 -6.09
N LEU A 21 10.42 -17.03 -6.60
CA LEU A 21 10.70 -18.46 -6.50
C LEU A 21 10.99 -18.95 -5.07
N GLU A 22 11.33 -18.04 -4.15
CA GLU A 22 11.65 -18.35 -2.75
C GLU A 22 10.45 -18.15 -1.81
N ILE A 23 9.29 -17.74 -2.34
CA ILE A 23 8.07 -17.55 -1.56
C ILE A 23 7.51 -18.91 -1.17
N THR A 24 7.44 -19.16 0.14
CA THR A 24 6.91 -20.41 0.69
C THR A 24 5.42 -20.30 1.00
N GLU A 25 4.75 -21.44 1.17
CA GLU A 25 3.34 -21.48 1.60
C GLU A 25 3.15 -20.79 2.98
N GLN A 26 4.10 -20.95 3.91
CA GLN A 26 4.07 -20.25 5.20
C GLN A 26 4.20 -18.73 5.06
N ASP A 27 4.82 -18.23 3.99
CA ASP A 27 4.83 -16.79 3.70
C ASP A 27 3.48 -16.31 3.21
N LEU A 28 2.77 -17.14 2.42
CA LEU A 28 1.42 -16.85 1.92
C LEU A 28 0.37 -16.88 3.03
N ILE A 29 0.42 -17.87 3.93
CA ILE A 29 -0.52 -18.01 5.06
C ILE A 29 -0.47 -16.78 5.99
N ARG A 30 0.68 -16.11 6.10
CA ARG A 30 0.84 -14.90 6.93
C ARG A 30 0.31 -13.63 6.29
N VAL A 31 -0.15 -13.69 5.04
CA VAL A 31 -0.80 -12.57 4.35
C VAL A 31 -2.29 -12.59 4.67
N ALA A 32 -2.77 -11.52 5.30
CA ALA A 32 -4.19 -11.34 5.54
C ALA A 32 -4.94 -11.15 4.21
N VAL A 33 -5.84 -12.08 3.91
CA VAL A 33 -6.69 -12.08 2.70
C VAL A 33 -7.76 -11.01 2.82
N HIS A 34 -8.47 -10.97 3.95
CA HIS A 34 -9.47 -9.94 4.23
C HIS A 34 -8.94 -8.90 5.21
N VAL A 35 -9.56 -7.71 5.17
CA VAL A 35 -9.24 -6.63 6.12
C VAL A 35 -9.59 -6.99 7.56
N SER A 36 -10.57 -7.87 7.76
CA SER A 36 -10.97 -8.43 9.07
C SER A 36 -9.87 -9.27 9.70
N ASP A 37 -9.04 -9.92 8.89
CA ASP A 37 -8.01 -10.86 9.34
C ASP A 37 -6.71 -10.12 9.73
N LYS A 38 -6.67 -8.81 9.48
CA LYS A 38 -5.51 -7.99 9.80
C LYS A 38 -5.40 -7.79 11.30
N LYS A 39 -4.30 -8.26 11.86
CA LYS A 39 -3.93 -7.96 13.23
C LYS A 39 -3.16 -6.64 13.31
N TYR A 40 -3.79 -5.67 13.96
CA TYR A 40 -3.27 -4.32 14.13
C TYR A 40 -2.30 -4.26 15.31
N ASP A 41 -1.18 -3.60 15.10
CA ASP A 41 -0.16 -3.40 16.13
C ASP A 41 0.51 -2.04 15.91
N ASN A 42 0.15 -1.05 16.71
CA ASN A 42 0.72 0.29 16.62
C ASN A 42 2.17 0.37 17.12
N TYR A 43 2.62 -0.60 17.92
CA TYR A 43 3.97 -0.67 18.50
C TYR A 43 4.93 -1.45 17.59
N TYR A 44 4.68 -2.74 17.35
CA TYR A 44 5.56 -3.62 16.57
C TYR A 44 5.14 -3.82 15.12
N GLY A 45 3.92 -3.39 14.76
CA GLY A 45 3.43 -3.49 13.40
C GLY A 45 4.17 -2.57 12.43
N THR A 46 4.25 -3.03 11.17
CA THR A 46 4.77 -2.23 10.07
C THR A 46 3.61 -1.57 9.32
N THR A 47 3.83 -0.36 8.80
CA THR A 47 2.78 0.35 8.05
C THR A 47 2.49 -0.35 6.72
N CYS A 48 1.24 -0.76 6.51
CA CYS A 48 0.71 -1.14 5.22
C CYS A 48 0.48 0.11 4.38
N HIS A 49 1.01 0.19 3.17
CA HIS A 49 0.81 1.37 2.32
C HIS A 49 -0.62 1.44 1.75
N GLN A 50 -1.31 0.29 1.62
CA GLN A 50 -2.66 0.24 1.07
C GLN A 50 -3.69 0.83 2.05
N CYS A 51 -3.65 0.44 3.33
CA CYS A 51 -4.59 0.95 4.35
C CYS A 51 -3.99 2.02 5.28
N ARG A 52 -2.69 2.32 5.17
CA ARG A 52 -1.93 3.24 6.05
C ARG A 52 -1.88 2.83 7.53
N GLN A 53 -2.40 1.65 7.88
CA GLN A 53 -2.40 1.14 9.24
C GLN A 53 -1.14 0.32 9.54
N LYS A 54 -0.77 0.23 10.83
CA LYS A 54 0.31 -0.64 11.29
C LYS A 54 -0.25 -2.00 11.65
N THR A 55 0.29 -3.02 11.01
CA THR A 55 -0.16 -4.40 11.16
C THR A 55 1.04 -5.34 11.24
N ASP A 56 0.90 -6.48 11.91
CA ASP A 56 1.95 -7.48 12.03
C ASP A 56 2.02 -8.44 10.82
N ASP A 57 0.92 -8.53 10.05
CA ASP A 57 0.79 -9.38 8.86
C ASP A 57 1.97 -9.26 7.89
N GLN A 58 2.28 -10.40 7.25
CA GLN A 58 3.21 -10.41 6.14
C GLN A 58 2.62 -9.53 5.06
N LYS A 59 3.44 -8.58 4.63
CA LYS A 59 3.07 -7.68 3.57
C LYS A 59 3.79 -8.17 2.35
N THR A 60 2.97 -8.50 1.40
CA THR A 60 3.17 -8.69 -0.01
C THR A 60 4.29 -7.75 -0.55
N ILE A 61 5.14 -8.06 -1.55
CA ILE A 61 6.29 -7.19 -1.97
C ILE A 61 6.27 -6.90 -3.48
N CYS A 62 6.17 -5.62 -3.89
CA CYS A 62 6.19 -5.28 -5.31
C CYS A 62 7.54 -5.66 -5.97
N HIS A 63 7.47 -6.36 -7.10
CA HIS A 63 8.63 -6.91 -7.81
C HIS A 63 9.15 -6.02 -8.96
N ALA A 64 8.63 -4.80 -9.13
CA ALA A 64 9.21 -3.86 -10.08
C ALA A 64 10.60 -3.38 -9.62
N ASP A 65 11.59 -3.43 -10.50
CA ASP A 65 13.02 -3.16 -10.21
C ASP A 65 13.26 -1.87 -9.41
N ASN A 66 12.51 -0.80 -9.73
CA ASN A 66 12.66 0.52 -9.08
C ASN A 66 11.55 0.83 -8.06
N CYS A 67 10.95 -0.21 -7.45
CA CYS A 67 9.89 0.01 -6.45
C CYS A 67 10.42 0.61 -5.15
N PHE A 68 9.89 1.78 -4.77
CA PHE A 68 10.21 2.47 -3.51
C PHE A 68 9.40 1.95 -2.29
N GLY A 69 8.96 0.69 -2.33
CA GLY A 69 8.47 -0.01 -1.14
C GLY A 69 6.95 -0.10 -0.96
N VAL A 70 6.19 -0.22 -2.05
CA VAL A 70 4.78 -0.62 -1.97
C VAL A 70 4.71 -2.14 -1.98
N ARG A 71 3.81 -2.67 -1.17
CA ARG A 71 3.82 -4.06 -0.74
C ARG A 71 2.66 -4.84 -1.43
N GLY A 72 2.96 -5.84 -2.28
CA GLY A 72 2.07 -6.78 -3.03
C GLY A 72 2.81 -8.05 -3.59
N GLN A 73 2.45 -9.31 -3.31
CA GLN A 73 3.09 -10.57 -3.73
C GLN A 73 2.68 -10.77 -5.19
N GLU A 74 3.66 -11.01 -6.07
CA GLU A 74 3.44 -11.12 -7.53
C GLU A 74 2.65 -9.95 -8.16
N TRP A 75 2.83 -8.75 -7.59
CA TRP A 75 2.03 -7.60 -7.97
C TRP A 75 2.90 -6.39 -8.24
N ILE A 76 2.64 -5.72 -9.36
CA ILE A 76 3.18 -4.39 -9.62
C ILE A 76 2.23 -3.37 -8.99
N CYS A 77 2.75 -2.63 -8.02
CA CYS A 77 1.95 -1.67 -7.28
C CYS A 77 1.45 -0.49 -8.12
N PRO A 78 0.35 0.20 -7.72
CA PRO A 78 -0.18 1.37 -8.42
C PRO A 78 0.87 2.45 -8.69
N PRO A 79 1.82 2.75 -7.78
CA PRO A 79 2.89 3.69 -8.09
C PRO A 79 3.83 3.20 -9.20
N CYS A 80 4.24 1.92 -9.18
CA CYS A 80 5.08 1.34 -10.24
C CYS A 80 4.33 1.20 -11.57
N ARG A 81 3.00 1.07 -11.55
CA ARG A 81 2.14 1.11 -12.73
C ARG A 81 1.84 2.53 -13.22
N GLY A 82 2.26 3.57 -12.51
CA GLY A 82 1.98 4.97 -12.87
C GLY A 82 0.52 5.41 -12.68
N ILE A 83 -0.31 4.62 -12.00
CA ILE A 83 -1.76 4.87 -11.82
C ILE A 83 -2.13 5.33 -10.40
N CYS A 84 -1.15 5.53 -9.51
CA CYS A 84 -1.43 5.94 -8.13
C CYS A 84 -1.81 7.42 -8.02
N ASN A 85 -3.02 7.69 -7.50
CA ASN A 85 -3.52 9.05 -7.28
C ASN A 85 -3.24 9.62 -5.87
N CYS A 86 -2.46 8.93 -5.04
CA CYS A 86 -2.19 9.43 -3.70
C CYS A 86 -1.37 10.73 -3.74
N SER A 87 -1.59 11.62 -2.77
CA SER A 87 -0.92 12.93 -2.70
C SER A 87 0.61 12.83 -2.74
N PHE A 88 1.18 11.81 -2.11
CA PHE A 88 2.62 11.55 -2.12
C PHE A 88 3.14 11.23 -3.54
N CYS A 89 2.50 10.28 -4.24
CA CYS A 89 2.95 9.87 -5.58
C CYS A 89 2.72 10.99 -6.62
N ARG A 90 1.60 11.73 -6.53
CA ARG A 90 1.36 12.87 -7.42
C ARG A 90 2.40 13.98 -7.25
N LYS A 91 2.73 14.36 -6.02
CA LYS A 91 3.79 15.35 -5.75
C LYS A 91 5.14 14.93 -6.32
N LYS A 92 5.51 13.64 -6.15
CA LYS A 92 6.74 13.09 -6.73
C LYS A 92 6.77 13.15 -8.26
N ALA A 93 5.60 13.03 -8.90
CA ALA A 93 5.44 13.17 -10.34
C ALA A 93 5.25 14.63 -10.82
N GLY A 94 5.46 15.63 -9.95
CA GLY A 94 5.29 17.05 -10.30
C GLY A 94 3.82 17.49 -10.48
N LYS A 95 2.86 16.72 -9.95
CA LYS A 95 1.42 16.96 -10.12
C LYS A 95 0.77 17.34 -8.78
N CYS A 96 -0.25 18.21 -8.82
CA CYS A 96 -1.08 18.54 -7.66
C CYS A 96 -1.84 17.32 -7.13
N SER A 97 -2.28 17.32 -5.87
CA SER A 97 -3.14 16.24 -5.33
C SER A 97 -4.54 16.28 -5.93
N THR A 98 -5.16 15.12 -6.19
CA THR A 98 -6.57 15.03 -6.66
C THR A 98 -7.62 15.30 -5.58
N GLY A 99 -7.27 15.14 -4.29
CA GLY A 99 -8.27 14.92 -3.25
C GLY A 99 -8.91 13.52 -3.31
N ILE A 100 -9.96 13.30 -2.51
CA ILE A 100 -10.71 12.03 -2.45
C ILE A 100 -11.73 12.00 -3.60
N LEU A 101 -11.42 11.30 -4.69
CA LEU A 101 -12.26 11.27 -5.89
C LEU A 101 -13.36 10.20 -5.89
N ILE A 102 -13.38 9.28 -4.93
CA ILE A 102 -14.27 8.11 -4.98
C ILE A 102 -15.76 8.49 -4.93
N HIS A 103 -16.12 9.54 -4.18
CA HIS A 103 -17.51 10.00 -4.09
C HIS A 103 -17.97 10.58 -5.43
N LEU A 104 -17.15 11.44 -6.04
CA LEU A 104 -17.42 12.03 -7.35
C LEU A 104 -17.52 10.96 -8.44
N ALA A 105 -16.59 9.99 -8.45
CA ALA A 105 -16.61 8.88 -9.41
C ALA A 105 -17.91 8.08 -9.33
N ARG A 106 -18.36 7.76 -8.10
CA ARG A 106 -19.62 7.03 -7.87
C ARG A 106 -20.85 7.83 -8.27
N GLU A 107 -20.87 9.13 -7.99
CA GLU A 107 -21.93 10.05 -8.41
C GLU A 107 -22.09 10.06 -9.94
N HIS A 108 -20.99 9.92 -10.68
CA HIS A 108 -20.98 9.84 -12.15
C HIS A 108 -21.17 8.40 -12.68
N GLY A 109 -21.54 7.43 -11.83
CA GLY A 109 -21.83 6.06 -12.24
C GLY A 109 -20.60 5.14 -12.41
N TYR A 110 -19.41 5.56 -11.98
CA TYR A 110 -18.20 4.74 -12.08
C TYR A 110 -17.99 3.87 -10.83
N LYS A 111 -17.54 2.62 -11.06
CA LYS A 111 -17.26 1.66 -9.98
C LYS A 111 -16.02 2.01 -9.18
N ASP A 112 -15.05 2.66 -9.80
CA ASP A 112 -13.80 3.07 -9.18
C ASP A 112 -13.23 4.37 -9.80
N VAL A 113 -12.26 4.96 -9.09
CA VAL A 113 -11.62 6.23 -9.50
C VAL A 113 -10.79 6.07 -10.78
N ASN A 114 -10.26 4.88 -11.07
CA ASN A 114 -9.43 4.67 -12.25
C ASN A 114 -10.31 4.76 -13.52
N ALA A 115 -11.42 4.03 -13.56
CA ALA A 115 -12.39 4.08 -14.64
C ALA A 115 -12.93 5.51 -14.87
N TYR A 116 -13.20 6.26 -13.78
CA TYR A 116 -13.61 7.65 -13.86
C TYR A 116 -12.53 8.56 -14.47
N LEU A 117 -11.25 8.37 -14.13
CA LEU A 117 -10.17 9.19 -14.68
C LEU A 117 -9.84 8.84 -16.13
N GLU A 118 -9.96 7.56 -16.52
CA GLU A 118 -9.72 7.11 -17.89
C GLU A 118 -10.78 7.62 -18.88
N SER A 119 -12.01 7.89 -18.44
CA SER A 119 -13.04 8.45 -19.33
C SER A 119 -12.67 9.84 -19.86
N PHE A 120 -11.89 10.63 -19.11
CA PHE A 120 -11.39 11.94 -19.55
C PHE A 120 -10.12 11.86 -20.42
N ARG A 121 -9.47 10.68 -20.50
CA ARG A 121 -8.25 10.47 -21.31
C ARG A 121 -8.55 10.05 -22.74
N LYS A 122 -9.80 9.66 -23.02
CA LYS A 122 -10.27 9.26 -24.36
C LYS A 122 -10.77 10.44 -25.20
N SER A 123 -10.24 11.64 -24.99
CA SER A 123 -10.57 12.87 -25.73
C SER A 123 -9.37 13.40 -26.50
#